data_AF-A0A8S0W8M3-F1
#
_entry.id   AF-A0A8S0W8M3-F1
#
_cell.length_a   1.000
_cell.length_b   1.000
_cell.length_c   1.000
_cell.angle_alpha   90.00
_cell.angle_beta   90.00
_cell.angle_gamma   90.00
#
_symmetry.space_group_name_H-M   'P 1'
#
loop_
_entity.id
_entity.type
_entity.pdbx_description
1 polymer ?
#
loop_
_entity_poly.entity_id
_entity_poly.type
_entity_poly.pdbx_seq_one_letter_code
_entity_poly.pdbx_strand_id
1 'polypeptide(L)'
;MSCLSLLRYSSHGFSPSLTAYPTADGIVQGGWVTPSPLLTMSGIITTPVYILFTRADLTPSETILSPIGILPAELLIEIFSHCVANEPTTPPTLRQVSWRWKNLVDSSPRLWQTIVLDNADTNTRFSEHQVALWMERSKPLKYDVELNVDNPDYILPLLSPLLSSINRWRAFRLSGKRDEEIPMASLELTPDSLTHLHLCLHDFDQDDFDDDEPRITFSPINPGQCTNFALNI
;
A
#
# COMPACT_ATOMS: atom_id res chain seq x y z
N MET A 1 5.50 20.74 12.28
CA MET A 1 4.72 19.77 13.11
C MET A 1 3.29 19.86 12.62
N SER A 2 2.88 18.92 11.76
CA SER A 2 1.49 18.87 11.26
C SER A 2 0.65 18.11 12.29
N CYS A 3 -0.43 18.73 12.78
CA CYS A 3 -1.36 18.08 13.69
C CYS A 3 -2.35 17.25 12.88
N LEU A 4 -2.25 15.92 13.00
CA LEU A 4 -3.26 14.99 12.51
C LEU A 4 -4.46 15.02 13.46
N SER A 5 -5.47 15.81 13.12
CA SER A 5 -6.75 15.82 13.84
C SER A 5 -7.69 14.82 13.17
N LEU A 6 -7.86 13.65 13.81
CA LEU A 6 -8.82 12.65 13.35
C LEU A 6 -10.23 13.04 13.81
N LEU A 7 -11.03 13.60 12.91
CA LEU A 7 -12.47 13.78 13.16
C LEU A 7 -13.21 12.58 12.57
N ARG A 8 -13.58 11.60 13.40
CA ARG A 8 -14.59 10.60 13.03
C ARG A 8 -15.93 11.33 12.94
N TYR A 9 -16.44 11.51 11.73
CA TYR A 9 -17.79 12.03 11.53
C TYR A 9 -18.78 10.88 11.75
N SER A 10 -19.32 10.76 12.98
CA SER A 10 -20.41 9.83 13.27
C SER A 10 -21.71 10.43 12.76
N SER A 11 -22.33 9.81 11.75
CA SER A 11 -23.66 10.16 11.25
C SER A 11 -24.73 9.70 12.24
N HIS A 12 -24.84 10.36 13.39
CA HIS A 12 -25.96 10.18 14.31
C HIS A 12 -26.88 11.39 14.27
N GLY A 13 -27.97 11.24 13.52
CA GLY A 13 -29.01 12.25 13.41
C GLY A 13 -30.23 11.84 12.58
N PHE A 14 -30.73 10.61 12.72
CA PHE A 14 -32.07 10.26 12.22
C PHE A 14 -32.87 9.58 13.35
N SER A 15 -33.91 10.24 13.82
CA SER A 15 -34.89 9.68 14.77
C SER A 15 -35.84 8.75 14.03
N PRO A 16 -35.96 7.47 14.40
CA PRO A 16 -37.05 6.63 13.94
C PRO A 16 -38.25 6.79 14.87
N SER A 17 -39.38 7.17 14.27
CA SER A 17 -40.70 7.18 14.87
C SER A 17 -41.08 5.77 15.33
N LEU A 18 -41.25 5.59 16.64
CA LEU A 18 -41.82 4.39 17.26
C LEU A 18 -43.22 4.11 16.72
N THR A 19 -43.40 3.00 16.00
CA THR A 19 -44.69 2.31 15.90
C THR A 19 -44.51 0.88 16.37
N ALA A 20 -45.14 0.58 17.51
CA ALA A 20 -45.16 -0.73 18.13
C ALA A 20 -46.18 -1.62 17.43
N TYR A 21 -45.78 -2.85 17.08
CA TYR A 21 -46.69 -3.95 16.80
C TYR A 21 -46.34 -5.15 17.70
N PRO A 22 -47.35 -5.88 18.21
CA PRO A 22 -47.13 -6.93 19.19
C PRO A 22 -46.75 -8.28 18.57
N THR A 23 -45.97 -8.98 19.39
CA THR A 23 -45.49 -10.36 19.35
C THR A 23 -46.56 -11.40 19.04
N ALA A 24 -46.25 -12.34 18.14
CA ALA A 24 -46.91 -13.65 18.07
C ALA A 24 -45.84 -14.74 18.00
N ASP A 25 -45.85 -15.59 19.03
CA ASP A 25 -45.05 -16.80 19.20
C ASP A 25 -45.32 -17.83 18.08
N GLY A 26 -44.26 -18.50 17.64
CA GLY A 26 -44.32 -19.60 16.69
C GLY A 26 -43.09 -20.49 16.76
N ILE A 27 -43.13 -21.44 17.70
CA ILE A 27 -42.19 -22.55 17.86
C ILE A 27 -42.27 -23.48 16.63
N VAL A 28 -41.16 -23.73 15.93
CA VAL A 28 -40.95 -24.97 15.15
C VAL A 28 -39.51 -25.46 15.31
N GLN A 29 -39.39 -26.70 15.79
CA GLN A 29 -38.17 -27.49 15.90
C GLN A 29 -37.76 -28.15 14.56
N GLY A 30 -36.47 -28.42 14.41
CA GLY A 30 -35.88 -29.38 13.46
C GLY A 30 -35.23 -28.68 12.27
N GLY A 31 -34.02 -29.02 11.81
CA GLY A 31 -33.10 -30.11 12.12
C GLY A 31 -32.01 -30.12 11.04
N TRP A 32 -30.99 -30.95 11.25
CA TRP A 32 -29.93 -31.35 10.31
C TRP A 32 -28.71 -30.43 10.19
N VAL A 33 -27.72 -30.80 11.00
CA VAL A 33 -26.30 -30.53 10.81
C VAL A 33 -25.83 -31.28 9.56
N THR A 34 -25.33 -30.57 8.56
CA THR A 34 -24.50 -31.12 7.48
C THR A 34 -23.09 -30.56 7.58
N PRO A 35 -22.04 -31.39 7.71
CA PRO A 35 -20.68 -30.93 7.59
C PRO A 35 -20.30 -30.95 6.11
N SER A 36 -20.15 -29.76 5.51
CA SER A 36 -19.49 -29.63 4.20
C SER A 36 -18.02 -29.28 4.42
N PRO A 37 -17.09 -30.14 3.99
CA PRO A 37 -15.68 -29.81 3.90
C PRO A 37 -15.46 -29.05 2.58
N LEU A 38 -14.46 -28.19 2.54
CA LEU A 38 -13.48 -28.04 1.46
C LEU A 38 -12.64 -26.78 1.73
N LEU A 39 -11.64 -26.97 2.59
CA LEU A 39 -10.44 -26.15 2.63
C LEU A 39 -9.70 -26.32 1.30
N THR A 40 -9.91 -25.42 0.35
CA THR A 40 -8.93 -25.18 -0.72
C THR A 40 -7.80 -24.35 -0.13
N MET A 41 -6.85 -25.04 0.51
CA MET A 41 -5.54 -24.46 0.80
C MET A 41 -4.75 -24.34 -0.51
N SER A 42 -4.94 -23.25 -1.23
CA SER A 42 -3.98 -22.80 -2.24
C SER A 42 -2.76 -22.23 -1.52
N GLY A 43 -2.00 -23.11 -0.88
CA GLY A 43 -0.67 -22.79 -0.40
C GLY A 43 0.27 -22.68 -1.60
N ILE A 44 0.54 -21.45 -2.05
CA ILE A 44 1.67 -21.19 -2.91
C ILE A 44 2.90 -21.44 -2.04
N ILE A 45 3.44 -22.66 -2.12
CA ILE A 45 4.72 -23.01 -1.51
C ILE A 45 5.76 -22.27 -2.34
N THR A 46 6.05 -21.03 -1.96
CA THR A 46 7.24 -20.31 -2.42
C THR A 46 8.44 -21.06 -1.87
N THR A 47 8.91 -22.06 -2.62
CA THR A 47 10.14 -22.78 -2.29
C THR A 47 11.27 -21.76 -2.29
N PRO A 48 12.00 -21.58 -1.18
CA PRO A 48 13.17 -20.71 -1.19
C PRO A 48 14.18 -21.33 -2.14
N VAL A 49 14.52 -20.62 -3.21
CA VAL A 49 15.64 -20.98 -4.08
C VAL A 49 16.90 -20.72 -3.27
N TYR A 50 17.33 -21.70 -2.49
CA TYR A 50 18.63 -21.67 -1.83
C TYR A 50 19.69 -21.84 -2.91
N ILE A 51 20.23 -20.73 -3.41
CA ILE A 51 21.46 -20.72 -4.20
C ILE A 51 22.59 -21.11 -3.22
N LEU A 52 22.82 -22.41 -3.08
CA LEU A 52 23.96 -22.95 -2.34
C LEU A 52 25.24 -22.56 -3.08
N PHE A 53 25.86 -21.47 -2.65
CA PHE A 53 27.23 -21.13 -3.00
C PHE A 53 28.18 -22.12 -2.30
N THR A 54 28.29 -23.33 -2.83
CA THR A 54 29.30 -24.30 -2.39
C THR A 54 30.67 -23.78 -2.79
N ARG A 55 31.47 -23.42 -1.79
CA ARG A 55 32.88 -23.04 -1.90
C ARG A 55 33.70 -24.30 -2.17
N ALA A 56 33.64 -24.80 -3.40
CA ALA A 56 34.48 -25.90 -3.85
C ALA A 56 35.88 -25.35 -4.18
N ASP A 57 36.91 -25.96 -3.59
CA ASP A 57 38.30 -25.82 -4.01
C ASP A 57 38.41 -26.29 -5.45
N LEU A 58 38.44 -25.34 -6.40
CA LEU A 58 38.52 -25.61 -7.82
C LEU A 58 39.91 -25.28 -8.36
N THR A 59 40.48 -26.28 -9.00
CA THR A 59 41.51 -26.18 -10.05
C THR A 59 41.22 -25.04 -11.04
N PRO A 60 42.22 -24.48 -11.75
CA PRO A 60 42.07 -23.37 -12.69
C PRO A 60 41.36 -23.76 -14.01
N SER A 61 40.19 -24.37 -13.91
CA SER A 61 39.24 -24.56 -15.00
C SER A 61 38.45 -23.27 -15.18
N GLU A 62 38.47 -22.74 -16.40
CA GLU A 62 37.76 -21.53 -16.84
C GLU A 62 36.41 -21.36 -16.12
N THR A 63 36.35 -20.37 -15.23
CA THR A 63 35.10 -19.95 -14.61
C THR A 63 34.23 -19.36 -15.70
N ILE A 64 33.31 -20.17 -16.21
CA ILE A 64 32.25 -19.72 -17.12
C ILE A 64 31.44 -18.68 -16.34
N LEU A 65 31.76 -17.41 -16.56
CA LEU A 65 31.04 -16.30 -15.96
C LEU A 65 29.61 -16.34 -16.47
N SER A 66 28.64 -16.27 -15.55
CA SER A 66 27.25 -16.10 -15.92
C SER A 66 27.13 -14.86 -16.84
N PRO A 67 26.41 -14.93 -17.98
CA PRO A 67 26.31 -13.84 -18.94
C PRO A 67 25.89 -12.50 -18.29
N ILE A 68 25.06 -12.57 -17.25
CA ILE A 68 24.59 -11.40 -16.49
C ILE A 68 25.72 -10.69 -15.72
N GLY A 69 26.80 -11.41 -15.40
CA GLY A 69 27.97 -10.88 -14.73
C GLY A 69 28.84 -9.98 -15.62
N ILE A 70 28.67 -10.06 -16.95
CA ILE A 70 29.45 -9.28 -17.91
C ILE A 70 28.72 -7.98 -18.29
N LEU A 71 27.43 -7.88 -17.99
CA LEU A 71 26.66 -6.69 -18.32
C LEU A 71 27.19 -5.43 -17.60
N PRO A 72 27.26 -4.28 -18.28
CA PRO A 72 27.48 -2.98 -17.66
C PRO A 72 26.44 -2.67 -16.57
N ALA A 73 26.82 -1.81 -15.63
CA ALA A 73 25.96 -1.44 -14.50
C ALA A 73 24.64 -0.79 -14.95
N GLU A 74 24.68 -0.01 -16.03
CA GLU A 74 23.57 0.73 -16.60
C GLU A 74 22.49 -0.23 -17.12
N LEU A 75 22.89 -1.29 -17.82
CA LEU A 75 21.95 -2.30 -18.33
C LEU A 75 21.33 -3.11 -17.19
N LEU A 76 22.10 -3.42 -16.15
CA LEU A 76 21.56 -4.10 -14.96
C LEU A 76 20.53 -3.22 -14.24
N ILE A 77 20.80 -1.92 -14.07
CA ILE A 77 19.85 -0.99 -13.46
C ILE A 77 18.57 -0.88 -14.29
N GLU A 78 18.66 -0.88 -15.62
CA GLU A 78 17.49 -0.86 -16.50
C GLU A 78 16.64 -2.13 -16.33
N ILE A 79 17.28 -3.31 -16.33
CA ILE A 79 16.60 -4.59 -16.06
C ILE A 79 15.92 -4.56 -14.69
N PHE A 80 16.63 -4.10 -13.65
CA PHE A 80 16.05 -3.99 -12.31
C PHE A 80 14.88 -3.00 -12.28
N SER A 81 14.94 -1.91 -13.05
CA SER A 81 13.86 -0.94 -13.14
C SER A 81 12.61 -1.58 -13.74
N HIS A 82 12.75 -2.43 -14.75
CA HIS A 82 11.63 -3.23 -15.28
C HIS A 82 11.08 -4.24 -14.26
N CYS A 83 11.95 -4.91 -13.50
CA CYS A 83 11.50 -5.82 -12.43
C CYS A 83 10.69 -5.08 -11.37
N VAL A 84 11.18 -3.93 -10.90
CA VAL A 84 10.51 -3.10 -9.88
C VAL A 84 9.21 -2.49 -10.41
N ALA A 85 9.14 -2.13 -11.69
CA ALA A 85 7.90 -1.62 -12.30
C ALA A 85 6.78 -2.66 -12.33
N ASN A 86 7.13 -3.95 -12.46
CA ASN A 86 6.16 -5.05 -12.42
C ASN A 86 5.85 -5.49 -10.99
N GLU A 87 6.84 -5.51 -10.10
CA GLU A 87 6.72 -5.94 -8.71
C GLU A 87 7.53 -4.99 -7.80
N PRO A 88 6.90 -3.95 -7.23
CA PRO A 88 7.59 -2.90 -6.47
C PRO A 88 8.31 -3.36 -5.19
N THR A 89 7.95 -4.53 -4.68
CA THR A 89 8.54 -5.17 -3.49
C THR A 89 9.83 -5.94 -3.80
N THR A 90 10.26 -5.98 -5.07
CA THR A 90 11.46 -6.70 -5.56
C THR A 90 12.83 -6.16 -5.08
N PRO A 91 13.04 -4.86 -4.74
CA PRO A 91 14.39 -4.37 -4.42
C PRO A 91 15.13 -5.14 -3.31
N PRO A 92 14.53 -5.50 -2.16
CA PRO A 92 15.17 -6.37 -1.17
C PRO A 92 15.61 -7.72 -1.72
N THR A 93 14.81 -8.34 -2.58
CA THR A 93 15.13 -9.63 -3.22
C THR A 93 16.35 -9.50 -4.12
N LEU A 94 16.43 -8.44 -4.95
CA LEU A 94 17.59 -8.18 -5.80
C LEU A 94 18.88 -7.99 -4.99
N ARG A 95 18.79 -7.37 -3.82
CA ARG A 95 19.95 -7.18 -2.91
C ARG A 95 20.50 -8.48 -2.36
N GLN A 96 19.70 -9.55 -2.31
CA GLN A 96 20.13 -10.85 -1.78
C GLN A 96 20.91 -11.70 -2.80
N VAL A 97 20.84 -11.36 -4.10
CA VAL A 97 21.44 -12.17 -5.18
C VAL A 97 22.98 -12.14 -5.13
N SER A 98 23.59 -10.96 -5.03
CA SER A 98 25.04 -10.81 -4.94
C SER A 98 25.42 -9.46 -4.33
N TRP A 99 26.67 -9.34 -3.85
CA TRP A 99 27.20 -8.07 -3.33
C TRP A 99 27.18 -6.96 -4.39
N ARG A 100 27.39 -7.30 -5.66
CA ARG A 100 27.35 -6.35 -6.78
C ARG A 100 25.93 -5.83 -7.00
N TRP A 101 24.94 -6.73 -7.00
CA TRP A 101 23.53 -6.35 -7.17
C TRP A 101 23.05 -5.49 -6.00
N LYS A 102 23.41 -5.89 -4.77
CA LYS A 102 23.18 -5.07 -3.58
C LYS A 102 23.71 -3.65 -3.75
N ASN A 103 24.97 -3.49 -4.16
CA ASN A 103 25.56 -2.16 -4.34
C ASN A 103 24.84 -1.34 -5.42
N LEU A 104 24.47 -1.96 -6.55
CA LEU A 104 23.72 -1.28 -7.61
C LEU A 104 22.32 -0.85 -7.17
N VAL A 105 21.59 -1.73 -6.47
CA VAL A 105 20.26 -1.43 -5.95
C VAL A 105 20.33 -0.34 -4.88
N ASP A 106 21.34 -0.43 -4.00
CA ASP A 106 21.56 0.52 -2.91
C ASP A 106 21.96 1.92 -3.42
N SER A 107 22.64 2.01 -4.57
CA SER A 107 23.07 3.28 -5.17
C SER A 107 22.08 3.87 -6.17
N SER A 108 20.94 3.23 -6.41
CA SER A 108 19.98 3.62 -7.45
C SER A 108 18.62 4.02 -6.85
N PRO A 109 18.41 5.29 -6.48
CA PRO A 109 17.16 5.75 -5.86
C PRO A 109 15.90 5.49 -6.69
N ARG A 110 16.04 5.38 -8.01
CA ARG A 110 14.95 5.09 -8.95
C ARG A 110 14.25 3.76 -8.68
N LEU A 111 14.99 2.78 -8.15
CA LEU A 111 14.45 1.45 -7.82
C LEU A 111 13.60 1.45 -6.54
N TRP A 112 13.54 2.58 -5.82
CA TRP A 112 12.83 2.71 -4.54
C TRP A 112 11.69 3.74 -4.63
N GLN A 113 11.25 4.08 -5.85
CA GLN A 113 10.26 5.13 -6.07
C GLN A 113 8.81 4.69 -5.91
N THR A 114 8.52 3.43 -5.59
CA THR A 114 7.15 2.96 -5.36
C THR A 114 7.10 2.25 -4.03
N ILE A 115 6.26 2.75 -3.11
CA ILE A 115 6.02 2.16 -1.80
C ILE A 115 4.64 1.51 -1.84
N VAL A 116 4.62 0.17 -1.77
CA VAL A 116 3.38 -0.59 -1.69
C VAL A 116 3.10 -0.94 -0.23
N LEU A 117 1.89 -0.66 0.21
CA LEU A 117 1.37 -0.94 1.54
C LEU A 117 0.17 -1.87 1.40
N ASP A 118 0.25 -3.07 1.97
CA ASP A 118 -0.82 -4.07 1.89
C ASP A 118 -1.34 -4.41 3.30
N ASN A 119 -2.66 -4.65 3.43
CA ASN A 119 -3.26 -5.10 4.68
C ASN A 119 -3.08 -6.62 4.93
N ALA A 120 -2.79 -7.41 3.89
CA ALA A 120 -2.67 -8.86 3.97
C ALA A 120 -1.47 -9.27 4.83
N ASP A 121 -0.47 -8.39 4.87
CA ASP A 121 0.70 -8.52 5.73
C ASP A 121 0.32 -8.16 7.18
N THR A 122 -0.24 -9.15 7.88
CA THR A 122 -0.60 -9.07 9.32
C THR A 122 0.52 -8.62 10.27
N ASN A 123 1.75 -8.46 9.79
CA ASN A 123 2.89 -7.98 10.57
C ASN A 123 3.15 -6.47 10.33
N THR A 124 2.33 -5.63 10.97
CA THR A 124 2.43 -4.16 10.91
C THR A 124 3.82 -3.59 11.24
N ARG A 125 4.62 -4.25 12.08
CA ARG A 125 5.99 -3.80 12.42
C ARG A 125 6.99 -3.95 11.27
N PHE A 126 6.74 -4.92 10.39
CA PHE A 126 7.58 -5.11 9.20
C PHE A 126 7.36 -3.96 8.21
N SER A 127 6.12 -3.47 8.13
CA SER A 127 5.75 -2.31 7.30
C SER A 127 6.49 -1.04 7.69
N GLU A 128 6.61 -0.68 8.98
CA GLU A 128 7.27 0.58 9.39
C GLU A 128 8.76 0.64 9.00
N HIS A 129 9.50 -0.45 9.24
CA HIS A 129 10.92 -0.51 8.89
C HIS A 129 11.14 -0.51 7.38
N GLN A 130 10.25 -1.20 6.65
CA GLN A 130 10.26 -1.22 5.19
C GLN A 130 10.00 0.19 4.63
N VAL A 131 8.97 0.86 5.12
CA VAL A 131 8.64 2.24 4.76
C VAL A 131 9.80 3.18 5.03
N ALA A 132 10.42 3.10 6.22
CA ALA A 132 11.59 3.91 6.55
C ALA A 132 12.75 3.68 5.58
N LEU A 133 13.03 2.41 5.23
CA LEU A 133 14.06 2.06 4.26
C LEU A 133 13.75 2.64 2.87
N TRP A 134 12.53 2.51 2.37
CA TRP A 134 12.15 3.08 1.06
C TRP A 134 12.23 4.60 1.06
N MET A 135 11.76 5.26 2.11
CA MET A 135 11.85 6.71 2.24
C MET A 135 13.30 7.21 2.28
N GLU A 136 14.21 6.46 2.90
CA GLU A 136 15.64 6.77 2.93
C GLU A 136 16.28 6.55 1.56
N ARG A 137 16.06 5.39 0.94
CA ARG A 137 16.70 4.98 -0.32
C ARG A 137 16.19 5.73 -1.54
N SER A 138 14.95 6.18 -1.51
CA SER A 138 14.39 7.01 -2.59
C SER A 138 14.98 8.42 -2.65
N LYS A 139 15.70 8.90 -1.62
CA LYS A 139 16.25 10.26 -1.62
C LYS A 139 17.28 10.45 -2.74
N PRO A 140 17.28 11.60 -3.44
CA PRO A 140 16.44 12.78 -3.24
C PRO A 140 15.12 12.77 -4.04
N LEU A 141 14.80 11.68 -4.74
CA LEU A 141 13.67 11.63 -5.67
C LEU A 141 12.31 11.61 -4.95
N LYS A 142 11.28 12.03 -5.69
CA LYS A 142 9.88 11.78 -5.31
C LYS A 142 9.51 10.31 -5.53
N TYR A 143 8.49 9.84 -4.84
CA TYR A 143 8.04 8.44 -4.90
C TYR A 143 6.50 8.38 -4.92
N ASP A 144 5.97 7.27 -5.44
CA ASP A 144 4.55 6.93 -5.43
C ASP A 144 4.23 6.08 -4.21
N VAL A 145 3.02 6.24 -3.71
CA VAL A 145 2.46 5.44 -2.62
C VAL A 145 1.28 4.67 -3.17
N GLU A 146 1.33 3.35 -3.08
CA GLU A 146 0.26 2.44 -3.47
C GLU A 146 -0.25 1.73 -2.21
N LEU A 147 -1.54 1.84 -1.96
CA LEU A 147 -2.18 1.31 -0.77
C LEU A 147 -3.24 0.30 -1.19
N ASN A 148 -2.99 -0.97 -0.89
CA ASN A 148 -3.90 -2.08 -1.16
C ASN A 148 -4.62 -2.49 0.13
N VAL A 149 -5.84 -2.00 0.32
CA VAL A 149 -6.57 -2.16 1.59
C VAL A 149 -8.06 -2.38 1.35
N ASP A 150 -8.55 -3.55 1.77
CA ASP A 150 -9.97 -3.89 1.74
C ASP A 150 -10.78 -3.30 2.91
N ASN A 151 -10.14 -3.09 4.07
CA ASN A 151 -10.79 -2.57 5.27
C ASN A 151 -10.26 -1.15 5.60
N PRO A 152 -11.12 -0.11 5.56
CA PRO A 152 -10.73 1.28 5.74
C PRO A 152 -10.04 1.57 7.08
N ASP A 153 -10.28 0.78 8.12
CA ASP A 153 -9.65 0.94 9.44
C ASP A 153 -8.12 0.81 9.39
N TYR A 154 -7.56 0.13 8.38
CA TYR A 154 -6.11 -0.07 8.24
C TYR A 154 -5.41 1.05 7.44
N ILE A 155 -6.15 1.89 6.72
CA ILE A 155 -5.57 2.92 5.84
C ILE A 155 -4.71 3.90 6.65
N LEU A 156 -5.26 4.37 7.77
CA LEU A 156 -4.62 5.34 8.63
C LEU A 156 -3.34 4.82 9.29
N PRO A 157 -3.35 3.66 9.96
CA PRO A 157 -2.14 3.03 10.48
C PRO A 157 -1.05 2.85 9.41
N LEU A 158 -1.43 2.43 8.20
CA LEU A 158 -0.49 2.20 7.10
C LEU A 158 0.09 3.51 6.53
N LEU A 159 -0.72 4.57 6.41
CA LEU A 159 -0.25 5.86 5.88
C LEU A 159 0.50 6.71 6.89
N SER A 160 0.20 6.59 8.18
CA SER A 160 0.76 7.45 9.24
C SER A 160 2.27 7.67 9.14
N PRO A 161 3.12 6.65 8.91
CA PRO A 161 4.57 6.85 8.80
C PRO A 161 4.99 7.70 7.59
N LEU A 162 4.24 7.65 6.50
CA LEU A 162 4.55 8.34 5.23
C LEU A 162 4.12 9.80 5.22
N LEU A 163 3.10 10.16 6.03
CA LEU A 163 2.52 11.51 6.04
C LEU A 163 3.55 12.61 6.36
N SER A 164 4.58 12.28 7.15
CA SER A 164 5.69 13.20 7.45
C SER A 164 6.48 13.66 6.21
N SER A 165 6.35 12.95 5.09
CA SER A 165 7.05 13.25 3.84
C SER A 165 6.11 13.30 2.63
N ILE A 166 4.85 13.65 2.85
CA ILE A 166 3.82 13.80 1.81
C ILE A 166 4.21 14.76 0.68
N ASN A 167 5.06 15.76 0.96
CA ASN A 167 5.60 16.69 -0.04
C ASN A 167 6.52 16.01 -1.08
N ARG A 168 7.03 14.81 -0.76
CA ARG A 168 7.83 13.97 -1.67
C ARG A 168 6.97 12.99 -2.47
N TRP A 169 5.67 12.92 -2.21
CA TRP A 169 4.81 12.03 -2.98
C TRP A 169 4.64 12.58 -4.41
N ARG A 170 4.62 11.67 -5.38
CA ARG A 170 4.37 11.96 -6.81
C ARG A 170 2.95 11.56 -7.18
N ALA A 171 2.52 10.36 -6.80
CA ALA A 171 1.15 9.90 -6.90
C ALA A 171 0.76 9.12 -5.63
N PHE A 172 -0.53 9.12 -5.34
CA PHE A 172 -1.15 8.26 -4.34
C PHE A 172 -2.17 7.37 -5.04
N ARG A 173 -2.06 6.06 -4.87
CA ARG A 173 -2.97 5.07 -5.45
C ARG A 173 -3.60 4.27 -4.33
N LEU A 174 -4.91 4.12 -4.38
CA LEU A 174 -5.68 3.28 -3.48
C LEU A 174 -6.27 2.14 -4.31
N SER A 175 -6.16 0.92 -3.83
CA SER A 175 -6.79 -0.27 -4.43
C SER A 175 -7.46 -1.12 -3.35
N GLY A 176 -8.43 -1.95 -3.76
CA GLY A 176 -9.18 -2.84 -2.88
C GLY A 176 -10.65 -2.84 -3.23
N LYS A 177 -11.50 -2.35 -2.32
CA LYS A 177 -12.93 -2.13 -2.61
C LYS A 177 -13.17 -1.04 -3.65
N ARG A 178 -12.28 -0.05 -3.71
CA ARG A 178 -12.32 1.09 -4.64
C ARG A 178 -10.91 1.32 -5.17
N ASP A 179 -10.83 1.56 -6.48
CA ASP A 179 -9.59 1.92 -7.15
C ASP A 179 -9.56 3.42 -7.43
N GLU A 180 -8.49 4.08 -6.98
CA GLU A 180 -8.28 5.50 -7.19
C GLU A 180 -6.83 5.83 -7.44
N GLU A 181 -6.60 6.85 -8.25
CA GLU A 181 -5.28 7.41 -8.50
C GLU A 181 -5.33 8.93 -8.39
N ILE A 182 -4.55 9.49 -7.47
CA ILE A 182 -4.41 10.93 -7.26
C ILE A 182 -2.97 11.35 -7.57
N PRO A 183 -2.77 12.05 -8.70
CA PRO A 183 -1.48 12.69 -8.99
C PRO A 183 -1.24 13.83 -7.99
N MET A 184 -0.19 13.76 -7.17
CA MET A 184 0.09 14.80 -6.17
C MET A 184 0.53 16.13 -6.79
N ALA A 185 0.84 16.15 -8.09
CA ALA A 185 1.12 17.38 -8.83
C ALA A 185 -0.14 18.25 -9.05
N SER A 186 -1.35 17.70 -8.96
CA SER A 186 -2.59 18.47 -9.06
C SER A 186 -2.94 19.17 -7.74
N LEU A 187 -2.42 18.66 -6.63
CA LEU A 187 -2.51 19.27 -5.31
C LEU A 187 -1.31 20.19 -5.19
N GLU A 188 -1.51 21.51 -5.16
CA GLU A 188 -0.43 22.50 -5.00
C GLU A 188 0.15 22.49 -3.57
N LEU A 189 0.63 21.33 -3.13
CA LEU A 189 1.15 21.08 -1.79
C LEU A 189 2.59 21.58 -1.71
N THR A 190 2.77 22.75 -1.10
CA THR A 190 4.10 23.17 -0.63
C THR A 190 4.42 22.45 0.69
N PRO A 191 5.71 22.21 1.01
CA PRO A 191 6.12 21.58 2.26
C PRO A 191 5.55 22.25 3.52
N ASP A 192 5.27 23.55 3.43
CA ASP A 192 4.78 24.37 4.54
C ASP A 192 3.24 24.54 4.53
N SER A 193 2.56 24.13 3.46
CA SER A 193 1.11 24.36 3.29
C SER A 193 0.24 23.33 4.01
N LEU A 194 0.65 22.06 4.09
CA LEU A 194 -0.21 21.01 4.64
C LEU A 194 -0.18 21.01 6.17
N THR A 195 -1.10 21.78 6.73
CA THR A 195 -1.26 21.91 8.19
C THR A 195 -2.25 20.88 8.73
N HIS A 196 -3.33 20.61 7.97
CA HIS A 196 -4.41 19.72 8.36
C HIS A 196 -4.78 18.80 7.18
N LEU A 197 -4.79 17.49 7.46
CA LEU A 197 -5.32 16.46 6.58
C LEU A 197 -6.55 15.87 7.27
N HIS A 198 -7.73 16.10 6.69
CA HIS A 198 -8.98 15.50 7.13
C HIS A 198 -9.16 14.18 6.39
N LEU A 199 -9.48 13.10 7.11
CA LEU A 199 -9.70 11.79 6.51
C LEU A 199 -11.15 11.40 6.76
N CYS A 200 -11.95 11.38 5.69
CA CYS A 200 -13.36 11.04 5.75
C CYS A 200 -13.51 9.61 5.24
N LEU A 201 -13.70 8.65 6.14
CA LEU A 201 -13.96 7.25 5.77
C LEU A 201 -15.47 7.06 5.63
N HIS A 202 -15.94 6.64 4.46
CA HIS A 202 -17.36 6.34 4.23
C HIS A 202 -17.64 4.84 4.33
N ASP A 203 -18.55 4.47 5.23
CA ASP A 203 -19.02 3.08 5.35
C ASP A 203 -19.85 2.72 4.11
N PHE A 204 -19.44 1.65 3.41
CA PHE A 204 -20.06 1.20 2.16
C PHE A 204 -21.45 0.57 2.37
N ASP A 205 -21.92 0.41 3.60
CA ASP A 205 -23.19 -0.28 3.91
C ASP A 205 -24.45 0.60 3.65
N GLN A 206 -24.30 1.79 3.07
CA GLN A 206 -25.41 2.62 2.58
C GLN A 206 -25.66 2.39 1.08
N ASP A 207 -25.92 1.14 0.72
CA ASP A 207 -26.49 0.75 -0.57
C ASP A 207 -27.94 1.27 -0.64
N ASP A 208 -28.14 2.44 -1.25
CA ASP A 208 -29.41 2.84 -1.89
C ASP A 208 -29.31 4.13 -2.73
N PHE A 209 -28.12 4.70 -2.95
CA PHE A 209 -27.98 5.87 -3.81
C PHE A 209 -27.35 5.48 -5.15
N ASP A 210 -28.19 5.48 -6.18
CA ASP A 210 -27.86 5.61 -7.62
C ASP A 210 -27.04 6.90 -7.94
N ASP A 211 -26.24 7.40 -7.00
CA ASP A 211 -25.35 8.53 -7.24
C ASP A 211 -24.07 7.98 -7.91
N ASP A 212 -24.13 7.87 -9.23
CA ASP A 212 -22.97 7.70 -10.13
C ASP A 212 -21.95 8.85 -10.03
N GLU A 213 -22.06 9.75 -9.05
CA GLU A 213 -21.19 10.90 -8.92
C GLU A 213 -19.84 10.50 -8.31
N PRO A 214 -18.72 10.66 -9.05
CA PRO A 214 -17.40 10.30 -8.55
C PRO A 214 -17.05 11.17 -7.34
N ARG A 215 -17.02 10.58 -6.15
CA ARG A 215 -16.61 11.27 -4.92
C ARG A 215 -15.16 11.71 -5.08
N ILE A 216 -14.93 13.01 -5.11
CA ILE A 216 -13.60 13.60 -5.19
C ILE A 216 -12.83 13.25 -3.92
N THR A 217 -11.76 12.49 -4.07
CA THR A 217 -10.96 12.00 -2.96
C THR A 217 -10.22 13.13 -2.27
N PHE A 218 -9.53 14.00 -3.00
CA PHE A 218 -8.86 15.16 -2.41
C PHE A 218 -9.58 16.45 -2.77
N SER A 219 -10.20 17.09 -1.78
CA SER A 219 -10.82 18.40 -1.96
C SER A 219 -10.33 19.40 -0.90
N PRO A 220 -10.08 20.66 -1.28
CA PRO A 220 -9.86 21.71 -0.30
C PRO A 220 -11.14 21.90 0.52
N ILE A 221 -11.01 21.97 1.84
CA ILE A 221 -12.19 22.06 2.73
C ILE A 221 -12.96 23.36 2.52
N ASN A 222 -12.24 24.44 2.20
CA ASN A 222 -12.83 25.73 1.89
C ASN A 222 -12.27 26.24 0.56
N PRO A 223 -13.12 26.70 -0.38
CA PRO A 223 -12.64 27.33 -1.61
C PRO A 223 -11.81 28.57 -1.26
N GLY A 224 -10.54 28.58 -1.70
CA GLY A 224 -9.58 29.65 -1.44
C GLY A 224 -8.60 29.42 -0.28
N GLN A 225 -8.73 28.32 0.48
CA GLN A 225 -7.73 27.90 1.46
C GLN A 225 -6.94 26.68 0.96
N CYS A 226 -5.68 26.89 0.56
CA CYS A 226 -4.81 25.83 0.06
C CYS A 226 -4.05 25.07 1.16
N THR A 227 -4.48 25.16 2.42
CA THR A 227 -3.75 24.58 3.58
C THR A 227 -4.45 23.40 4.24
N ASN A 228 -5.74 23.21 3.91
CA ASN A 228 -6.61 22.23 4.55
C ASN A 228 -7.24 21.35 3.47
N PHE A 229 -6.86 20.07 3.45
CA PHE A 229 -7.36 19.11 2.48
C PHE A 229 -8.15 18.03 3.20
N ALA A 230 -9.30 17.67 2.62
CA ALA A 230 -10.01 16.45 2.95
C ALA A 230 -9.59 15.36 1.96
N LEU A 231 -9.27 14.18 2.50
CA LEU A 231 -9.07 12.92 1.81
C LEU A 231 -10.29 12.04 2.13
N ASN A 232 -11.25 11.96 1.20
CA ASN A 232 -12.47 11.16 1.29
C ASN A 232 -12.20 9.77 0.74
N ILE A 233 -12.25 8.75 1.59
CA ILE A 233 -11.95 7.37 1.26
C ILE A 233 -13.19 6.51 1.49
#